data_AF-A0A1I5VD99-F1
#
_entry.id   AF-A0A1I5VD99-F1
#
_cell.length_a   1.000
_cell.length_b   1.000
_cell.length_c   1.000
_cell.angle_alpha   90.00
_cell.angle_beta   90.00
_cell.angle_gamma   90.00
#
_symmetry.space_group_name_H-M   'P 1'
#
loop_
_entity.id
_entity.type
_entity.pdbx_description
1 polymer ?
#
loop_
_entity_poly.entity_id
_entity_poly.type
_entity_poly.pdbx_seq_one_letter_code
_entity_poly.pdbx_strand_id
1 'polypeptide(L)' 'MNQKFDELKQKLKSVDKAQVGDLMKDFERAKDDGKINEKERQELMDAAKNAIGGKDHSKGFGL' A
#
# COMPACT_ATOMS: atom_id res chain seq x y z
N MET A 1 -15.69 4.11 6.72
CA MET A 1 -14.39 4.25 6.04
C MET A 1 -13.52 5.16 6.86
N ASN A 2 -12.28 4.77 7.12
CA ASN A 2 -11.38 5.55 7.95
C ASN A 2 -10.70 6.65 7.12
N GLN A 3 -10.81 7.92 7.56
CA GLN A 3 -10.23 9.06 6.86
C GLN A 3 -8.73 8.88 6.63
N LYS A 4 -8.02 8.23 7.56
CA LYS A 4 -6.58 8.02 7.43
C LYS A 4 -6.22 6.97 6.38
N PHE A 5 -7.03 5.92 6.24
CA PHE A 5 -6.85 4.90 5.22
C PHE A 5 -6.98 5.48 3.81
N ASP A 6 -7.99 6.30 3.56
CA ASP A 6 -8.20 6.93 2.25
C ASP A 6 -7.03 7.88 1.89
N GLU A 7 -6.55 8.68 2.85
CA GLU A 7 -5.39 9.55 2.65
C GLU A 7 -4.14 8.75 2.27
N LEU A 8 -3.86 7.66 2.99
CA LEU A 8 -2.71 6.79 2.74
C LEU A 8 -2.81 6.08 1.39
N LYS A 9 -4.01 5.65 1.01
CA LYS A 9 -4.30 5.01 -0.28
C LYS A 9 -4.13 6.00 -1.45
N GLN A 10 -4.58 7.24 -1.29
CA GLN A 10 -4.38 8.30 -2.29
C GLN A 10 -2.91 8.65 -2.44
N LYS A 11 -2.18 8.84 -1.33
CA LYS A 11 -0.73 9.04 -1.34
C LYS A 11 -0.05 7.91 -2.07
N LEU A 12 -0.43 6.67 -1.79
CA LEU A 12 0.16 5.50 -2.42
C LEU A 12 0.02 5.46 -3.94
N LYS A 13 -1.10 5.99 -4.48
CA LYS A 13 -1.31 6.09 -5.93
C LYS A 13 -0.50 7.21 -6.58
N SER A 14 -0.12 8.23 -5.81
CA SER A 14 0.55 9.42 -6.32
C SER A 14 2.05 9.45 -6.03
N VAL A 15 2.54 8.57 -5.15
CA VAL A 15 3.91 8.52 -4.66
C VAL A 15 4.81 7.70 -5.58
N ASP A 16 6.06 8.13 -5.74
CA ASP A 16 7.08 7.39 -6.48
C ASP A 16 7.53 6.11 -5.76
N LYS A 17 8.00 5.13 -6.52
CA LYS A 17 8.54 3.86 -5.99
C LYS A 17 9.59 4.05 -4.89
N ALA A 18 10.42 5.09 -5.01
CA ALA A 18 11.44 5.43 -4.03
C ALA A 18 10.85 5.87 -2.67
N GLN A 19 9.65 6.45 -2.69
CA GLN A 19 8.95 6.97 -1.52
C GLN A 19 7.91 5.99 -0.96
N VAL A 20 7.49 4.99 -1.72
CA VAL A 20 6.60 3.90 -1.24
C VAL A 20 7.17 3.20 -0.01
N GLY A 21 8.49 2.99 0.04
CA GLY A 21 9.14 2.36 1.20
C GLY A 21 8.97 3.17 2.49
N ASP A 22 8.95 4.49 2.40
CA ASP A 22 8.68 5.35 3.56
C ASP A 22 7.18 5.38 3.90
N LEU A 23 6.33 5.35 2.87
CA LEU A 23 4.88 5.26 3.05
C LEU A 23 4.45 3.94 3.71
N MET A 24 5.15 2.83 3.47
CA MET A 24 4.92 1.57 4.19
C MET A 24 5.13 1.71 5.70
N LYS A 25 6.13 2.48 6.14
CA LYS A 25 6.36 2.77 7.56
C LYS A 25 5.23 3.60 8.16
N ASP A 26 4.64 4.51 7.38
CA ASP A 26 3.45 5.27 7.79
C ASP A 26 2.23 4.37 7.98
N PHE A 27 2.08 3.31 7.17
CA PHE A 27 0.99 2.34 7.37
C PHE A 27 1.14 1.59 8.70
N GLU A 28 2.37 1.21 9.07
CA GLU A 28 2.63 0.54 10.35
C GLU A 28 2.35 1.47 11.53
N ARG A 29 2.82 2.72 11.47
CA ARG A 29 2.53 3.73 12.48
C ARG A 29 1.04 4.03 12.60
N ALA A 30 0.33 4.14 11.48
CA ALA A 30 -1.11 4.36 11.51
C ALA A 30 -1.86 3.19 12.15
N LYS A 31 -1.37 1.94 12.00
CA LYS A 31 -1.94 0.78 12.70
C LYS A 31 -1.66 0.85 14.19
N ASP A 32 -0.43 1.16 14.57
CA ASP A 32 0.02 1.23 15.97
C ASP A 32 -0.75 2.32 16.75
N ASP A 33 -0.99 3.47 16.12
CA ASP A 33 -1.79 4.57 16.66
C ASP A 33 -3.31 4.26 16.69
N GLY A 34 -3.73 3.11 16.17
CA GLY A 34 -5.14 2.73 16.04
C GLY A 34 -5.91 3.54 15.00
N LYS A 35 -5.22 4.31 14.16
CA LYS A 35 -5.81 5.09 13.05
C LYS A 35 -6.22 4.23 11.87
N ILE A 36 -5.72 3.02 11.73
CA ILE A 36 -6.21 2.01 10.78
C ILE A 36 -6.22 0.65 11.47
N ASN A 37 -7.07 -0.25 11.01
CA ASN A 37 -7.05 -1.63 11.48
C ASN A 37 -6.06 -2.50 10.69
N GLU A 38 -5.89 -3.75 11.12
CA GLU A 38 -4.98 -4.70 10.48
C GLU A 38 -5.33 -4.99 9.02
N LYS A 39 -6.64 -5.08 8.71
CA LYS A 39 -7.13 -5.32 7.36
C LYS A 39 -6.78 -4.16 6.42
N GLU A 40 -7.00 -2.93 6.88
CA GLU A 40 -6.64 -1.69 6.18
C GLU A 40 -5.12 -1.60 5.96
N ARG A 41 -4.30 -1.94 6.97
CA ARG A 41 -2.84 -2.02 6.81
C ARG A 41 -2.46 -3.03 5.72
N GLN A 42 -3.06 -4.23 5.73
CA GLN A 42 -2.75 -5.25 4.73
C GLN A 42 -3.09 -4.78 3.31
N GLU A 43 -4.26 -4.17 3.10
CA GLU A 43 -4.65 -3.62 1.80
C GLU A 43 -3.66 -2.54 1.32
N LEU A 44 -3.23 -1.63 2.21
CA LEU A 44 -2.23 -0.61 1.87
C LEU A 44 -0.87 -1.21 1.54
N MET A 45 -0.41 -2.20 2.33
CA MET A 45 0.86 -2.87 2.07
C MET A 45 0.85 -3.68 0.78
N ASP A 46 -0.24 -4.36 0.46
CA ASP A 46 -0.38 -5.12 -0.77
C ASP A 46 -0.36 -4.20 -2.00
N ALA A 47 -1.16 -3.14 -1.96
CA ALA A 47 -1.16 -2.11 -3.00
C ALA A 47 0.23 -1.47 -3.15
N ALA A 48 0.95 -1.29 -2.04
CA ALA A 48 2.28 -0.71 -2.06
C ALA A 48 3.30 -1.63 -2.69
N LYS A 49 3.31 -2.91 -2.30
CA LYS A 49 4.12 -3.95 -2.94
C LYS A 49 3.83 -4.04 -4.44
N ASN A 50 2.57 -3.93 -4.84
CA ASN A 50 2.17 -3.90 -6.24
C ASN A 50 2.75 -2.67 -6.98
N ALA A 51 2.74 -1.50 -6.33
CA ALA A 51 3.29 -0.26 -6.89
C ALA A 51 4.82 -0.32 -7.08
N ILE A 52 5.59 -0.82 -6.10
CA ILE A 52 7.06 -0.95 -6.24
C ILE A 52 7.48 -2.14 -7.09
N GLY A 53 6.86 -3.30 -6.89
CA GLY A 53 7.22 -4.58 -7.53
C GLY A 53 6.54 -4.85 -8.87
N GLY A 54 5.93 -3.82 -9.49
CA GLY A 54 5.06 -3.95 -10.68
C GLY A 54 5.40 -5.11 -11.64
N LYS A 55 4.39 -5.95 -11.89
CA LYS A 55 4.31 -7.14 -12.76
C LYS A 55 5.01 -8.42 -12.27
N ASP A 56 4.31 -9.17 -11.42
CA ASP A 56 4.16 -10.61 -11.62
C ASP A 56 2.67 -11.01 -11.47
N HIS A 57 1.84 -10.39 -12.31
CA HIS A 57 0.65 -11.08 -12.81
C HIS A 57 0.73 -11.01 -14.33
N SER A 58 1.82 -11.58 -14.85
CA SER A 58 1.90 -12.01 -16.23
C SER A 58 0.88 -13.12 -16.40
N LYS A 59 -0.36 -12.74 -16.71
CA LYS A 59 -1.28 -13.61 -17.42
C LYS A 59 -0.62 -13.89 -18.77
N GLY A 60 0.02 -15.05 -18.91
CA GLY A 60 0.68 -15.44 -20.15
C GLY A 60 1.77 -16.51 -20.01
N PHE A 61 1.43 -17.71 -19.52
CA PHE A 61 2.00 -18.91 -20.16
C PHE A 61 1.02 -19.30 -21.26
N GLY A 62 1.27 -18.75 -22.44
CA GLY A 62 0.92 -19.44 -23.67
C GLY A 62 1.94 -20.55 -23.87
N LEU A 63 1.45 -21.78 -23.86
CA LEU A 63 2.00 -22.96 -24.51
C LEU A 63 0.81 -23.89 -24.78
#